data_AF-A0AAX6EZW3-F1
#
_entry.id   AF-A0AAX6EZW3-F1
#
_cell.length_a   1.000
_cell.length_b   1.000
_cell.length_c   1.000
_cell.angle_alpha   90.00
_cell.angle_beta   90.00
_cell.angle_gamma   90.00
#
_symmetry.space_group_name_H-M   'P 1'
#
loop_
_entity.id
_entity.type
_entity.pdbx_description
1 polymer ?
#
loop_
_entity_poly.entity_id
_entity_poly.type
_entity_poly.pdbx_seq_one_letter_code
_entity_poly.pdbx_strand_id
1 'polypeptide(L)'
;MQVENGFKGNNFPVIIADSTICQEVRALETEFEEVGTRDVISEDQIQDNRQPSSREDLLHFLNELGWLFQRMNTPAHCSMEFSCLRFKFLFTFSVERDWSALIKMLLDTLAERSLKFDALAQESLEMLMEIQLLNRAVKRKCRKMVDLLLNYSVIRGDAAEVASKMYIFPPNSIGPGGLTPLHLAASAQDSKDMVNALTNDPQEIGLDCWNSILDDNGHSPYMYASQRNNHSYNQLVARKLANRKNNQVSIDVGNTGIEGGTAKTGCSRALEVSSCAQCALAERTHNKRIARSRGLLARPYVHSMLAIAAVCVCVCLFFRGSPQIGTVAPFKWENLDFGPK
;
A
#
# COMPACT_ATOMS: atom_id res chain seq x y z
N MET A 1 -17.31 26.50 13.28
CA MET A 1 -16.02 26.61 13.97
C MET A 1 -16.29 26.31 15.44
N GLN A 2 -16.03 25.09 15.88
CA GLN A 2 -16.11 24.73 17.30
C GLN A 2 -14.95 23.81 17.60
N VAL A 3 -13.90 24.44 18.12
CA VAL A 3 -12.67 23.83 18.59
C VAL A 3 -12.86 23.67 20.10
N GLU A 4 -13.32 22.51 20.54
CA GLU A 4 -13.20 22.09 21.93
C GLU A 4 -12.71 20.64 21.96
N ASN A 5 -11.39 20.51 22.02
CA ASN A 5 -10.77 19.80 23.14
C ASN A 5 -9.31 20.19 23.19
N GLY A 6 -9.08 21.33 23.83
CA GLY A 6 -7.79 21.60 24.46
C GLY A 6 -7.60 20.64 25.62
N PHE A 7 -6.80 19.60 25.41
CA PHE A 7 -6.00 19.04 26.48
C PHE A 7 -4.54 19.30 26.13
N LYS A 8 -3.92 20.22 26.86
CA LYS A 8 -2.47 20.28 27.10
C LYS A 8 -2.06 19.05 27.92
N GLY A 9 -2.23 17.88 27.34
CA GLY A 9 -1.66 16.61 27.76
C GLY A 9 -1.06 15.98 26.51
N ASN A 10 0.09 15.33 26.64
CA ASN A 10 0.72 14.54 25.58
C ASN A 10 -0.16 13.31 25.25
N ASN A 11 -1.39 13.51 24.79
CA ASN A 11 -2.26 12.46 24.30
C ASN A 11 -1.86 12.20 22.85
N PHE A 12 -0.73 11.49 22.69
CA PHE A 12 -0.39 10.93 21.39
C PHE A 12 -1.46 9.89 21.02
N PRO A 13 -2.00 9.94 19.80
CA PRO A 13 -2.95 8.94 19.35
C PRO A 13 -2.27 7.57 19.37
N VAL A 14 -2.79 6.65 20.18
CA VAL A 14 -2.35 5.25 20.12
C VAL A 14 -2.95 4.65 18.85
N ILE A 15 -2.10 4.40 17.86
CA ILE A 15 -2.50 3.79 16.58
C ILE A 15 -2.27 2.28 16.69
N ILE A 16 -3.37 1.52 16.66
CA ILE A 16 -3.34 0.05 16.58
C ILE A 16 -3.67 -0.32 15.14
N ALA A 17 -2.71 -0.89 14.43
CA ALA A 17 -2.81 -1.23 13.02
C ALA A 17 -2.07 -2.55 12.73
N ASP A 18 -2.19 -3.03 11.49
CA ASP A 18 -1.41 -4.18 11.02
C ASP A 18 0.09 -3.93 11.14
N SER A 19 0.85 -5.00 11.37
CA SER A 19 2.30 -4.92 11.62
C SER A 19 3.07 -4.21 10.51
N THR A 20 2.62 -4.34 9.25
CA THR A 20 3.22 -3.69 8.08
C THR A 20 2.99 -2.17 8.11
N ILE A 21 1.79 -1.73 8.50
CA ILE A 21 1.47 -0.31 8.65
C ILE A 21 2.27 0.28 9.80
N CYS A 22 2.34 -0.43 10.94
CA CYS A 22 3.18 0.00 12.07
C CYS A 22 4.67 0.05 11.71
N GLN A 23 5.17 -0.79 10.80
CA GLN A 23 6.56 -0.69 10.31
C GLN A 23 6.77 0.59 9.49
N GLU A 24 5.84 0.92 8.60
CA GLU A 24 5.90 2.14 7.78
C GLU A 24 5.82 3.40 8.65
N VAL A 25 4.84 3.48 9.57
CA VAL A 25 4.63 4.66 10.43
C VAL A 25 5.78 4.85 11.43
N ARG A 26 6.44 3.77 11.88
CA ARG A 26 7.63 3.86 12.76
C ARG A 26 8.79 4.63 12.13
N ALA A 27 8.84 4.76 10.81
CA ALA A 27 9.82 5.63 10.15
C ALA A 27 9.71 7.10 10.61
N LEU A 28 8.56 7.52 11.15
CA LEU A 28 8.40 8.86 11.72
C LEU A 28 9.16 9.07 13.02
N GLU A 29 9.47 8.02 13.79
CA GLU A 29 10.17 8.14 15.07
C GLU A 29 11.52 8.84 14.87
N THR A 30 12.26 8.48 13.81
CA THR A 30 13.54 9.12 13.48
C THR A 30 13.35 10.56 12.99
N GLU A 31 12.29 10.86 12.23
CA GLU A 31 11.99 12.23 11.78
C GLU A 31 11.65 13.15 12.98
N PHE A 32 10.98 12.63 14.01
CA PHE A 32 10.65 13.40 15.21
C PHE A 32 11.88 13.75 16.05
N GLU A 33 12.81 12.81 16.23
CA GLU A 33 14.05 13.05 16.96
C GLU A 33 14.93 14.09 16.24
N GLU A 34 15.04 14.00 14.90
CA GLU A 34 15.82 14.93 14.09
C GLU A 34 15.29 16.38 14.16
N VAL A 35 13.96 16.56 14.09
CA VAL A 35 13.34 17.88 14.15
C VAL A 35 13.47 18.51 15.55
N GLY A 36 13.36 17.70 16.62
CA GLY A 36 13.56 18.19 18.00
C GLY A 36 14.97 18.75 18.26
N THR A 37 15.99 18.27 17.52
CA THR A 37 17.35 18.83 17.57
C THR A 37 17.55 20.10 16.72
N ARG A 38 16.70 20.36 15.72
CA ARG A 38 16.82 21.54 14.83
C ARG A 38 16.22 22.80 15.41
N ASP A 39 15.30 22.69 16.37
CA ASP A 39 14.68 23.85 17.05
C ASP A 39 15.67 24.70 17.87
N VAL A 40 16.95 24.31 17.94
CA VAL A 40 18.01 25.06 18.63
C VAL A 40 18.92 25.84 17.65
N ILE A 41 18.97 25.52 16.35
CA ILE A 41 19.91 26.16 15.42
C ILE A 41 19.29 26.35 14.01
N SER A 42 19.03 27.63 13.71
CA SER A 42 18.98 28.27 12.38
C SER A 42 17.65 28.34 11.61
N GLU A 43 17.06 29.54 11.65
CA GLU A 43 16.38 30.19 10.51
C GLU A 43 17.41 30.43 9.39
N ASP A 44 17.53 29.50 8.45
CA ASP A 44 17.83 29.78 7.05
C ASP A 44 18.03 28.45 6.31
N GLN A 45 17.03 28.06 5.51
CA GLN A 45 17.32 27.33 4.27
C GLN A 45 16.13 27.34 3.31
N ILE A 46 16.45 27.85 2.13
CA ILE A 46 15.65 28.00 0.93
C ILE A 46 14.93 26.70 0.58
N GLN A 47 13.60 26.81 0.41
CA GLN A 47 12.70 25.75 -0.03
C GLN A 47 13.11 25.19 -1.41
N ASP A 48 13.75 24.02 -1.42
CA ASP A 48 13.73 23.13 -2.59
C ASP A 48 13.79 21.66 -2.15
N ASN A 49 12.74 21.21 -1.44
CA ASN A 49 12.23 19.84 -1.54
C ASN A 49 10.88 19.76 -0.85
N ARG A 50 9.88 19.30 -1.61
CA ARG A 50 8.45 19.30 -1.30
C ARG A 50 8.02 18.28 -0.23
N GLN A 51 8.86 18.01 0.77
CA GLN A 51 8.54 17.11 1.87
C GLN A 51 7.87 17.93 2.98
N PRO A 52 6.63 17.60 3.41
CA PRO A 52 6.03 18.20 4.60
C PRO A 52 6.86 17.73 5.80
N SER A 53 7.83 18.55 6.18
CA SER A 53 8.88 18.20 7.13
C SER A 53 8.94 19.21 8.26
N SER A 54 7.77 19.74 8.65
CA SER A 54 7.60 20.44 9.93
C SER A 54 7.10 19.45 10.98
N ARG A 55 7.45 19.68 12.25
CA ARG A 55 6.96 18.87 13.38
C ARG A 55 5.44 18.90 13.44
N GLU A 56 4.86 20.04 13.09
CA GLU A 56 3.43 20.29 13.01
C GLU A 56 2.75 19.38 11.99
N ASP A 57 3.34 19.20 10.79
CA ASP A 57 2.81 18.30 9.76
C ASP A 57 2.82 16.83 10.21
N LEU A 58 3.89 16.40 10.90
CA LEU A 58 3.99 15.04 11.44
C LEU A 58 2.90 14.78 12.49
N LEU A 59 2.72 15.73 13.43
CA LEU A 59 1.69 15.64 14.46
C LEU A 59 0.29 15.70 13.84
N HIS A 60 0.09 16.56 12.84
CA HIS A 60 -1.17 16.63 12.12
C HIS A 60 -1.46 15.29 11.43
N PHE A 61 -0.49 14.72 10.71
CA PHE A 61 -0.62 13.40 10.09
C PHE A 61 -1.00 12.31 11.09
N LEU A 62 -0.30 12.20 12.23
CA LEU A 62 -0.61 11.20 13.26
C LEU A 62 -2.01 11.40 13.86
N ASN A 63 -2.44 12.64 14.07
CA ASN A 63 -3.77 12.95 14.57
C ASN A 63 -4.86 12.56 13.57
N GLU A 64 -4.65 12.89 12.29
CA GLU A 64 -5.54 12.54 11.19
C GLU A 64 -5.66 11.02 11.01
N LEU A 65 -4.52 10.33 11.04
CA LEU A 65 -4.42 8.89 10.93
C LEU A 65 -5.06 8.18 12.13
N GLY A 66 -4.72 8.60 13.35
CA GLY A 66 -5.27 8.04 14.58
C GLY A 66 -6.79 8.20 14.66
N TRP A 67 -7.31 9.36 14.25
CA TRP A 67 -8.75 9.60 14.17
C TRP A 67 -9.43 8.64 13.18
N LEU A 68 -8.81 8.36 12.04
CA LEU A 68 -9.31 7.41 11.04
C LEU A 68 -9.40 5.99 11.61
N PHE A 69 -8.31 5.49 12.23
CA PHE A 69 -8.26 4.16 12.85
C PHE A 69 -9.23 3.97 14.00
N GLN A 70 -9.43 5.00 14.84
CA GLN A 70 -10.41 4.94 15.91
C GLN A 70 -11.82 4.73 15.37
N ARG A 71 -12.16 5.37 14.25
CA ARG A 71 -13.50 5.27 13.64
C ARG A 71 -13.73 3.99 12.87
N MET A 72 -12.71 3.41 12.25
CA MET A 72 -12.80 2.07 11.66
C MET A 72 -13.23 1.02 12.67
N ASN A 73 -12.76 1.15 13.91
CA ASN A 73 -13.00 0.21 14.99
C ASN A 73 -14.25 0.53 15.84
N THR A 74 -14.92 1.65 15.60
CA THR A 74 -16.10 2.06 16.37
C THR A 74 -17.39 1.74 15.60
N PRO A 75 -18.38 1.06 16.20
CA PRO A 75 -19.64 0.74 15.52
C PRO A 75 -20.40 1.99 15.06
N ALA A 76 -21.09 1.84 13.93
CA ALA A 76 -21.57 2.86 12.98
C ALA A 76 -22.46 4.02 13.48
N HIS A 77 -22.73 4.16 14.79
CA HIS A 77 -23.71 5.12 15.32
C HIS A 77 -23.18 6.54 15.55
N CYS A 78 -21.91 6.83 15.20
CA CYS A 78 -21.35 8.18 15.33
C CYS A 78 -20.45 8.51 14.11
N SER A 79 -21.00 8.40 12.90
CA SER A 79 -20.29 8.74 11.67
C SER A 79 -20.27 10.25 11.43
N MET A 80 -19.46 10.99 12.21
CA MET A 80 -18.83 12.15 11.57
C MET A 80 -17.92 11.58 10.50
N GLU A 81 -18.26 11.82 9.24
CA GLU A 81 -17.55 11.27 8.10
C GLU A 81 -16.16 11.90 7.96
N PHE A 82 -15.17 11.10 7.57
CA PHE A 82 -13.84 11.64 7.24
C PHE A 82 -13.94 12.38 5.91
N SER A 83 -13.66 13.68 5.86
CA SER A 83 -13.80 14.41 4.60
C SER A 83 -12.75 14.01 3.55
N CYS A 84 -13.05 14.21 2.26
CA CYS A 84 -12.12 13.96 1.18
C CYS A 84 -10.84 14.79 1.29
N LEU A 85 -10.90 15.98 1.91
CA LEU A 85 -9.72 16.79 2.22
C LEU A 85 -8.75 16.10 3.20
N ARG A 86 -9.26 15.41 4.22
CA ARG A 86 -8.44 14.68 5.19
C ARG A 86 -7.80 13.46 4.54
N PHE A 87 -8.56 12.73 3.71
CA PHE A 87 -8.00 11.66 2.86
C PHE A 87 -6.92 12.20 1.92
N LYS A 88 -7.15 13.34 1.26
CA LYS A 88 -6.18 13.95 0.35
C LYS A 88 -4.86 14.25 1.05
N PHE A 89 -4.92 14.77 2.26
CA PHE A 89 -3.74 14.98 3.09
C PHE A 89 -3.02 13.66 3.42
N LEU A 90 -3.74 12.66 3.94
CA LEU A 90 -3.14 11.35 4.28
C LEU A 90 -2.51 10.66 3.07
N PHE A 91 -3.20 10.64 1.94
CA PHE A 91 -2.70 10.06 0.69
C PHE A 91 -1.44 10.76 0.21
N THR A 92 -1.45 12.10 0.18
CA THR A 92 -0.29 12.89 -0.25
C THR A 92 0.88 12.67 0.69
N PHE A 93 0.66 12.69 2.00
CA PHE A 93 1.71 12.49 2.99
C PHE A 93 2.33 11.08 2.90
N SER A 94 1.50 10.06 2.68
CA SER A 94 1.92 8.66 2.66
C SER A 94 2.62 8.27 1.34
N VAL A 95 2.14 8.76 0.20
CA VAL A 95 2.75 8.45 -1.11
C VAL A 95 4.12 9.10 -1.26
N GLU A 96 4.32 10.30 -0.69
CA GLU A 96 5.63 10.96 -0.68
C GLU A 96 6.64 10.27 0.24
N ARG A 97 6.24 9.26 1.02
CA ARG A 97 7.11 8.43 1.87
C ARG A 97 7.15 6.95 1.46
N ASP A 98 6.57 6.60 0.31
CA ASP A 98 6.51 5.23 -0.22
C ASP A 98 5.81 4.19 0.68
N TRP A 99 4.92 4.62 1.58
CA TRP A 99 4.19 3.75 2.50
C TRP A 99 3.05 3.01 1.80
N SER A 100 3.42 1.93 1.11
CA SER A 100 2.53 1.17 0.23
C SER A 100 1.43 0.46 1.01
N ALA A 101 1.74 -0.11 2.19
CA ALA A 101 0.74 -0.78 3.00
C ALA A 101 -0.31 0.22 3.53
N LEU A 102 0.14 1.40 3.95
CA LEU A 102 -0.76 2.45 4.39
C LEU A 102 -1.63 3.00 3.24
N ILE A 103 -1.05 3.26 2.06
CA ILE A 103 -1.83 3.66 0.87
C ILE A 103 -2.89 2.63 0.54
N LYS A 104 -2.57 1.33 0.59
CA LYS A 104 -3.55 0.26 0.37
C LYS A 104 -4.71 0.35 1.35
N MET A 105 -4.41 0.47 2.65
CA MET A 105 -5.41 0.57 3.70
C MET A 105 -6.32 1.79 3.47
N LEU A 106 -5.75 2.95 3.15
CA LEU A 106 -6.51 4.16 2.85
C LEU A 106 -7.42 3.97 1.63
N LEU A 107 -6.94 3.31 0.58
CA LEU A 107 -7.74 3.00 -0.62
C LEU A 107 -8.88 2.02 -0.31
N ASP A 108 -8.61 0.94 0.43
CA ASP A 108 -9.61 -0.06 0.83
C ASP A 108 -10.73 0.62 1.64
N THR A 109 -10.35 1.46 2.59
CA THR A 109 -11.26 2.26 3.42
C THR A 109 -12.14 3.18 2.59
N LEU A 110 -11.52 3.89 1.63
CA LEU A 110 -12.24 4.81 0.76
C LEU A 110 -13.24 4.04 -0.11
N ALA A 111 -12.84 2.88 -0.65
CA ALA A 111 -13.70 2.02 -1.44
C ALA A 111 -14.90 1.49 -0.64
N GLU A 112 -14.68 0.99 0.59
CA GLU A 112 -15.77 0.55 1.48
C GLU A 112 -16.76 1.67 1.81
N ARG A 113 -16.29 2.92 1.90
CA ARG A 113 -17.14 4.09 2.08
C ARG A 113 -17.91 4.44 0.81
N SER A 114 -17.25 4.46 -0.33
CA SER A 114 -17.85 4.80 -1.62
C SER A 114 -18.94 3.82 -2.06
N LEU A 115 -18.85 2.54 -1.65
CA LEU A 115 -19.92 1.55 -1.90
C LEU A 115 -21.25 1.88 -1.21
N LYS A 116 -21.25 2.71 -0.17
CA LYS A 116 -22.46 3.05 0.60
C LYS A 116 -23.24 4.23 0.01
N PHE A 117 -22.56 5.12 -0.72
CA PHE A 117 -23.15 6.37 -1.23
C PHE A 117 -22.50 6.81 -2.55
N ASP A 118 -23.27 6.79 -3.64
CA ASP A 118 -22.78 7.12 -4.99
C ASP A 118 -22.21 8.54 -5.12
N ALA A 119 -22.78 9.53 -4.42
CA ALA A 119 -22.27 10.91 -4.44
C ALA A 119 -20.86 11.01 -3.82
N LEU A 120 -20.59 10.24 -2.76
CA LEU A 120 -19.28 10.18 -2.12
C LEU A 120 -18.26 9.44 -3.01
N ALA A 121 -18.70 8.52 -3.86
CA ALA A 121 -17.84 7.82 -4.80
C ALA A 121 -17.27 8.78 -5.86
N GLN A 122 -18.09 9.69 -6.38
CA GLN A 122 -17.64 10.68 -7.36
C GLN A 122 -16.62 11.67 -6.75
N GLU A 123 -16.92 12.23 -5.57
CA GLU A 123 -16.01 13.15 -4.87
C GLU A 123 -14.66 12.45 -4.54
N SER A 124 -14.73 11.19 -4.12
CA SER A 124 -13.55 10.37 -3.82
C SER A 124 -12.68 10.14 -5.07
N LEU A 125 -13.31 9.87 -6.22
CA LEU A 125 -12.60 9.65 -7.48
C LEU A 125 -11.94 10.93 -7.98
N GLU A 126 -12.64 12.06 -7.93
CA GLU A 126 -12.09 13.38 -8.28
C GLU A 126 -10.87 13.71 -7.42
N MET A 127 -10.96 13.50 -6.11
CA MET A 127 -9.85 13.68 -5.18
C MET A 127 -8.65 12.80 -5.51
N LEU A 128 -8.85 11.51 -5.86
CA LEU A 128 -7.78 10.62 -6.27
C LEU A 128 -7.11 11.06 -7.59
N MET A 129 -7.90 11.54 -8.56
CA MET A 129 -7.41 12.09 -9.81
C MET A 129 -6.58 13.36 -9.59
N GLU A 130 -6.96 14.20 -8.63
CA GLU A 130 -6.17 15.39 -8.27
C GLU A 130 -4.84 15.04 -7.59
N ILE A 131 -4.81 14.02 -6.74
CA ILE A 131 -3.57 13.62 -6.04
C ILE A 131 -2.56 13.03 -7.03
N GLN A 132 -3.03 12.26 -8.01
CA GLN A 132 -2.20 11.56 -8.99
C GLN A 132 -1.18 10.61 -8.34
N LEU A 133 -1.68 9.71 -7.49
CA LEU A 133 -0.87 8.75 -6.74
C LEU A 133 0.15 8.01 -7.62
N LEU A 134 -0.28 7.53 -8.79
CA LEU A 134 0.59 6.79 -9.71
C LEU A 134 1.71 7.68 -10.30
N ASN A 135 1.42 8.94 -10.65
CA ASN A 135 2.44 9.89 -11.11
C ASN A 135 3.49 10.15 -10.03
N ARG A 136 3.06 10.32 -8.77
CA ARG A 136 3.97 10.54 -7.63
C ARG A 136 4.85 9.31 -7.38
N ALA A 137 4.25 8.12 -7.36
CA ALA A 137 4.96 6.86 -7.19
C ALA A 137 6.03 6.63 -8.28
N VAL A 138 5.70 6.95 -9.54
CA VAL A 138 6.66 6.87 -10.67
C VAL A 138 7.79 7.89 -10.53
N LYS A 139 7.50 9.14 -10.16
CA LYS A 139 8.53 10.17 -9.92
C LYS A 139 9.48 9.76 -8.80
N ARG A 140 8.96 9.14 -7.74
CA ARG A 140 9.74 8.58 -6.64
C ARG A 140 10.44 7.26 -6.95
N LYS A 141 10.16 6.66 -8.11
CA LYS A 141 10.68 5.34 -8.54
C LYS A 141 10.36 4.21 -7.55
N CYS A 142 9.25 4.31 -6.82
CA CYS A 142 8.86 3.27 -5.87
C CYS A 142 8.11 2.14 -6.58
N ARG A 143 8.86 1.09 -6.95
CA ARG A 143 8.31 -0.07 -7.66
C ARG A 143 7.12 -0.71 -6.93
N LYS A 144 7.24 -0.90 -5.62
CA LYS A 144 6.20 -1.52 -4.79
C LYS A 144 4.89 -0.73 -4.83
N MET A 145 4.99 0.60 -4.72
CA MET A 145 3.82 1.49 -4.80
C MET A 145 3.19 1.47 -6.19
N VAL A 146 4.01 1.51 -7.25
CA VAL A 146 3.51 1.43 -8.64
C VAL A 146 2.79 0.11 -8.89
N ASP A 147 3.37 -1.02 -8.50
CA ASP A 147 2.74 -2.33 -8.63
C ASP A 147 1.43 -2.39 -7.84
N LEU A 148 1.40 -1.84 -6.62
CA LEU A 148 0.20 -1.79 -5.80
C LEU A 148 -0.93 -1.01 -6.49
N LEU A 149 -0.63 0.18 -7.00
CA LEU A 149 -1.63 1.05 -7.64
C LEU A 149 -2.15 0.47 -8.95
N LEU A 150 -1.28 -0.08 -9.80
CA LEU A 150 -1.68 -0.71 -11.07
C LEU A 150 -2.58 -1.93 -10.87
N ASN A 151 -2.36 -2.69 -9.78
CA ASN A 151 -3.16 -3.87 -9.45
C ASN A 151 -4.35 -3.56 -8.55
N TYR A 152 -4.49 -2.32 -8.07
CA TYR A 152 -5.61 -1.94 -7.22
C TYR A 152 -6.91 -1.91 -8.05
N SER A 153 -7.85 -2.76 -7.68
CA SER A 153 -9.15 -2.86 -8.33
C SER A 153 -10.27 -2.93 -7.32
N VAL A 154 -11.39 -2.32 -7.66
CA VAL A 154 -12.64 -2.41 -6.90
C VAL A 154 -13.60 -3.31 -7.68
N ILE A 155 -14.28 -4.20 -6.96
CA ILE A 155 -15.28 -5.07 -7.55
C ILE A 155 -16.59 -4.29 -7.64
N ARG A 156 -17.12 -4.12 -8.86
CA ARG A 156 -18.42 -3.50 -9.11
C ARG A 156 -19.38 -4.58 -9.62
N GLY A 157 -20.48 -4.79 -8.90
CA GLY A 157 -21.56 -5.69 -9.31
C GLY A 157 -22.33 -6.26 -8.12
N ASP A 158 -23.64 -6.41 -8.29
CA ASP A 158 -24.49 -7.15 -7.36
C ASP A 158 -24.23 -8.65 -7.55
N ALA A 159 -24.45 -9.44 -6.48
CA ALA A 159 -24.13 -10.87 -6.40
C ALA A 159 -24.74 -11.79 -7.50
N ALA A 160 -25.51 -11.24 -8.44
CA ALA A 160 -26.15 -11.93 -9.55
C ALA A 160 -25.47 -11.73 -10.93
N GLU A 161 -24.59 -10.74 -11.10
CA GLU A 161 -23.83 -10.52 -12.34
C GLU A 161 -22.33 -10.82 -12.17
N VAL A 162 -21.65 -11.10 -13.29
CA VAL A 162 -20.21 -11.38 -13.31
C VAL A 162 -19.47 -10.17 -12.77
N ALA A 163 -19.00 -10.28 -11.52
CA ALA A 163 -18.22 -9.27 -10.82
C ALA A 163 -17.12 -8.68 -11.72
N SER A 164 -17.32 -7.42 -12.14
CA SER A 164 -16.37 -6.73 -13.00
C SER A 164 -15.34 -6.00 -12.15
N LYS A 165 -14.05 -6.24 -12.42
CA LYS A 165 -12.95 -5.56 -11.74
C LYS A 165 -12.71 -4.22 -12.42
N MET A 166 -12.87 -3.14 -11.67
CA MET A 166 -12.54 -1.79 -12.11
C MET A 166 -11.18 -1.38 -11.55
N TYR A 167 -10.18 -1.22 -12.41
CA TYR A 167 -8.88 -0.68 -12.04
C TYR A 167 -8.94 0.86 -11.99
N ILE A 168 -8.43 1.44 -10.91
CA ILE A 168 -8.59 2.88 -10.64
C ILE A 168 -7.42 3.71 -11.20
N PHE A 169 -6.23 3.11 -11.32
CA PHE A 169 -5.00 3.83 -11.65
C PHE A 169 -4.39 3.32 -12.97
N PRO A 170 -4.94 3.71 -14.13
CA PRO A 170 -4.41 3.27 -15.40
C PRO A 170 -3.11 4.02 -15.74
N PRO A 171 -2.16 3.38 -16.45
CA PRO A 171 -0.86 3.98 -16.79
C PRO A 171 -0.96 5.13 -17.80
N ASN A 172 -2.11 5.32 -18.44
CA ASN A 172 -2.41 6.43 -19.35
C ASN A 172 -3.14 7.60 -18.67
N SER A 173 -3.27 7.61 -17.34
CA SER A 173 -3.93 8.69 -16.61
C SER A 173 -3.28 10.04 -16.90
N ILE A 174 -4.05 11.00 -17.39
CA ILE A 174 -3.55 12.32 -17.78
C ILE A 174 -3.29 13.16 -16.54
N GLY A 175 -2.11 13.77 -16.48
CA GLY A 175 -1.79 14.80 -15.51
C GLY A 175 -1.45 16.16 -16.11
N PRO A 176 -0.90 17.07 -15.29
CA PRO A 176 -0.58 18.43 -15.74
C PRO A 176 0.29 18.41 -16.99
N GLY A 177 -0.09 19.19 -18.01
CA GLY A 177 0.60 19.27 -19.29
C GLY A 177 0.42 18.04 -20.20
N GLY A 178 -0.66 17.27 -20.02
CA GLY A 178 -0.88 16.03 -20.76
C GLY A 178 0.05 14.88 -20.34
N LEU A 179 0.88 15.08 -19.31
CA LEU A 179 1.89 14.10 -18.90
C LEU A 179 1.26 12.94 -18.15
N THR A 180 1.58 11.73 -18.57
CA THR A 180 1.07 10.47 -18.02
C THR A 180 2.16 9.78 -17.21
N PRO A 181 1.84 8.76 -16.40
CA PRO A 181 2.84 7.91 -15.78
C PRO A 181 3.91 7.39 -16.77
N LEU A 182 3.51 7.06 -18.00
CA LEU A 182 4.42 6.61 -19.05
C LEU A 182 5.40 7.70 -19.48
N HIS A 183 4.92 8.94 -19.71
CA HIS A 183 5.78 10.09 -20.03
C HIS A 183 6.80 10.35 -18.91
N LEU A 184 6.35 10.30 -17.66
CA LEU A 184 7.20 10.50 -16.49
C LEU A 184 8.28 9.41 -16.39
N ALA A 185 7.90 8.14 -16.55
CA ALA A 185 8.86 7.04 -16.51
C ALA A 185 9.87 7.09 -17.68
N ALA A 186 9.41 7.42 -18.89
CA ALA A 186 10.25 7.52 -20.07
C ALA A 186 11.30 8.64 -19.98
N SER A 187 10.90 9.77 -19.36
CA SER A 187 11.75 10.95 -19.21
C SER A 187 12.74 10.86 -18.04
N ALA A 188 12.45 10.05 -17.03
CA ALA A 188 13.31 9.85 -15.87
C ALA A 188 14.54 8.99 -16.21
N GLN A 189 15.69 9.34 -15.64
CA GLN A 189 16.90 8.49 -15.67
C GLN A 189 16.70 7.28 -14.75
N ASP A 190 17.37 6.16 -15.01
CA ASP A 190 17.33 4.93 -14.20
C ASP A 190 15.91 4.48 -13.80
N SER A 191 14.98 4.58 -14.74
CA SER A 191 13.56 4.28 -14.56
C SER A 191 13.12 3.04 -15.35
N LYS A 192 14.08 2.18 -15.76
CA LYS A 192 13.80 0.95 -16.52
C LYS A 192 12.77 0.07 -15.81
N ASP A 193 12.88 -0.03 -14.48
CA ASP A 193 11.95 -0.82 -13.67
C ASP A 193 10.55 -0.20 -13.62
N MET A 194 10.42 1.13 -13.67
CA MET A 194 9.10 1.78 -13.74
C MET A 194 8.46 1.57 -15.11
N VAL A 195 9.23 1.75 -16.19
CA VAL A 195 8.75 1.45 -17.55
C VAL A 195 8.31 0.00 -17.65
N ASN A 196 9.08 -0.93 -17.08
CA ASN A 196 8.71 -2.33 -17.03
C ASN A 196 7.42 -2.57 -16.24
N ALA A 197 7.17 -1.82 -15.16
CA ALA A 197 5.94 -1.92 -14.34
C ALA A 197 4.72 -1.48 -15.13
N LEU A 198 4.80 -0.25 -15.63
CA LEU A 198 3.69 0.42 -16.31
C LEU A 198 3.30 -0.30 -17.61
N THR A 199 4.22 -1.00 -18.25
CA THR A 199 3.97 -1.80 -19.48
C THR A 199 3.66 -3.28 -19.20
N ASN A 200 3.54 -3.67 -17.93
CA ASN A 200 3.03 -4.98 -17.49
C ASN A 200 1.72 -4.79 -16.69
N ASP A 201 0.98 -3.72 -16.95
CA ASP A 201 -0.28 -3.47 -16.25
C ASP A 201 -1.34 -4.53 -16.61
N PRO A 202 -2.28 -4.86 -15.71
CA PRO A 202 -3.27 -5.92 -15.93
C PRO A 202 -4.19 -5.70 -17.15
N GLN A 203 -4.29 -4.46 -17.64
CA GLN A 203 -5.17 -4.08 -18.75
C GLN A 203 -4.40 -3.90 -20.07
N GLU A 204 -3.08 -4.15 -20.08
CA GLU A 204 -2.16 -3.92 -21.21
C GLU A 204 -2.17 -2.48 -21.76
N ILE A 205 -2.74 -1.52 -21.03
CA ILE A 205 -2.89 -0.12 -21.47
C ILE A 205 -1.53 0.51 -21.70
N GLY A 206 -0.57 0.27 -20.81
CA GLY A 206 0.74 0.89 -20.89
C GLY A 206 1.53 0.45 -22.11
N LEU A 207 1.36 -0.81 -22.51
CA LEU A 207 2.00 -1.37 -23.70
C LEU A 207 1.39 -0.79 -24.98
N ASP A 208 0.06 -0.69 -25.04
CA ASP A 208 -0.67 -0.19 -26.20
C ASP A 208 -0.52 1.35 -26.37
N CYS A 209 -0.38 2.08 -25.26
CA CYS A 209 -0.24 3.53 -25.27
C CYS A 209 1.18 4.03 -25.57
N TRP A 210 2.24 3.22 -25.48
CA TRP A 210 3.64 3.69 -25.50
C TRP A 210 4.03 4.59 -26.68
N ASN A 211 3.43 4.38 -27.86
CA ASN A 211 3.67 5.20 -29.05
C ASN A 211 2.48 6.07 -29.46
N SER A 212 1.28 5.78 -28.93
CA SER A 212 0.02 6.35 -29.41
C SER A 212 -0.49 7.47 -28.51
N ILE A 213 -0.17 7.45 -27.21
CA ILE A 213 -0.52 8.54 -26.31
C ILE A 213 0.43 9.71 -26.52
N LEU A 214 -0.13 10.92 -26.56
CA LEU A 214 0.59 12.17 -26.76
C LEU A 214 0.30 13.10 -25.57
N ASP A 215 1.31 13.87 -25.18
CA ASP A 215 1.14 15.01 -24.27
C ASP A 215 0.57 16.24 -25.01
N ASP A 216 0.41 17.35 -24.28
CA ASP A 216 -0.08 18.62 -24.84
C ASP A 216 0.86 19.20 -25.92
N ASN A 217 2.13 18.74 -25.94
CA ASN A 217 3.15 19.14 -26.89
C ASN A 217 3.22 18.19 -28.11
N GLY A 218 2.38 17.15 -28.17
CA GLY A 218 2.36 16.18 -29.25
C GLY A 218 3.48 15.14 -29.20
N HIS A 219 4.15 14.96 -28.06
CA HIS A 219 5.19 13.97 -27.85
C HIS A 219 4.66 12.71 -27.16
N SER A 220 5.10 11.55 -27.62
CA SER A 220 4.80 10.26 -26.99
C SER A 220 5.86 9.82 -25.97
N PRO A 221 5.57 8.84 -25.09
CA PRO A 221 6.57 8.27 -24.18
C PRO A 221 7.82 7.76 -24.92
N TYR A 222 7.63 7.16 -26.09
CA TYR A 222 8.73 6.77 -26.97
C TYR A 222 9.64 7.93 -27.37
N MET A 223 9.06 9.08 -27.72
CA MET A 223 9.80 10.29 -28.09
C MET A 223 10.57 10.84 -26.89
N TYR A 224 9.94 10.90 -25.71
CA TYR A 224 10.59 11.29 -24.46
C TYR A 224 11.80 10.41 -24.13
N ALA A 225 11.66 9.09 -24.22
CA ALA A 225 12.76 8.16 -24.00
C ALA A 225 13.89 8.38 -25.01
N SER A 226 13.56 8.61 -26.29
CA SER A 226 14.55 8.86 -27.34
C SER A 226 15.30 10.18 -27.13
N GLN A 227 14.59 11.26 -26.81
CA GLN A 227 15.19 12.59 -26.56
C GLN A 227 16.09 12.60 -25.32
N ARG A 228 15.79 11.75 -24.32
CA ARG A 228 16.60 11.59 -23.11
C ARG A 228 17.72 10.55 -23.25
N ASN A 229 17.95 9.99 -24.44
CA ASN A 229 18.92 8.91 -24.72
C ASN A 229 18.64 7.59 -23.95
N ASN A 230 17.41 7.38 -23.51
CA ASN A 230 16.95 6.17 -22.81
C ASN A 230 16.50 5.08 -23.81
N HIS A 231 17.33 4.76 -24.81
CA HIS A 231 16.98 3.82 -25.87
C HIS A 231 16.67 2.40 -25.36
N SER A 232 17.26 2.01 -24.22
CA SER A 232 17.00 0.72 -23.58
C SER A 232 15.53 0.56 -23.17
N TYR A 233 14.81 1.66 -22.89
CA TYR A 233 13.39 1.60 -22.52
C TYR A 233 12.54 1.29 -23.75
N ASN A 234 12.82 1.97 -24.87
CA ASN A 234 12.17 1.68 -26.14
C ASN A 234 12.44 0.26 -26.63
N GLN A 235 13.67 -0.24 -26.47
CA GLN A 235 14.01 -1.63 -26.79
C GLN A 235 13.24 -2.63 -25.92
N LEU A 236 13.08 -2.33 -24.62
CA LEU A 236 12.29 -3.17 -23.70
C LEU A 236 10.83 -3.25 -24.15
N VAL A 237 10.20 -2.12 -24.47
CA VAL A 237 8.80 -2.10 -24.90
C VAL A 237 8.63 -2.77 -26.27
N ALA A 238 9.54 -2.51 -27.22
CA ALA A 238 9.52 -3.17 -28.52
C ALA A 238 9.65 -4.70 -28.40
N ARG A 239 10.51 -5.18 -27.49
CA ARG A 239 10.64 -6.61 -27.17
C ARG A 239 9.32 -7.17 -26.63
N LYS A 240 8.66 -6.47 -25.69
CA LYS A 240 7.35 -6.89 -25.15
C LYS A 240 6.26 -6.95 -26.22
N LEU A 241 6.20 -5.96 -27.12
CA LEU A 241 5.27 -5.95 -28.25
C LEU A 241 5.52 -7.13 -29.22
N ALA A 242 6.79 -7.45 -29.50
CA ALA A 242 7.14 -8.60 -30.33
C ALA A 242 6.75 -9.93 -29.66
N ASN A 243 7.02 -10.06 -28.37
CA ASN A 243 6.63 -11.22 -27.57
C ASN A 243 5.12 -11.45 -27.56
N ARG A 244 4.32 -10.38 -27.38
CA ARG A 244 2.85 -10.43 -27.45
C ARG A 244 2.38 -10.94 -28.81
N LYS A 245 2.96 -10.45 -29.92
CA LYS A 245 2.63 -10.91 -31.28
C LYS A 245 2.98 -12.39 -31.50
N ASN A 246 4.03 -12.87 -30.85
CA ASN A 246 4.53 -14.23 -31.00
C ASN A 246 4.00 -15.21 -29.94
N ASN A 247 3.17 -14.77 -28.98
CA ASN A 247 2.75 -15.54 -27.80
C ASN A 247 3.93 -16.17 -27.02
N GLN A 248 5.03 -15.43 -26.90
CA GLN A 248 6.26 -15.88 -26.24
C GLN A 248 6.53 -15.09 -24.95
N VAL A 249 7.22 -15.72 -24.00
CA VAL A 249 7.71 -15.06 -22.76
C VAL A 249 9.22 -14.96 -22.85
N SER A 250 9.77 -13.75 -22.91
CA SER A 250 11.22 -13.54 -22.81
C SER A 250 11.63 -13.27 -21.37
N ILE A 251 12.60 -14.01 -20.86
CA ILE A 251 13.21 -13.77 -19.55
C ILE A 251 14.54 -13.07 -19.79
N ASP A 252 14.73 -11.87 -19.22
CA ASP A 252 16.00 -11.16 -19.25
C ASP A 252 16.92 -11.80 -18.19
N VAL A 253 17.76 -12.75 -18.61
CA VAL A 253 18.79 -13.30 -17.74
C VAL A 253 19.92 -12.28 -17.70
N GLY A 254 20.05 -11.59 -16.56
CA GLY A 254 21.09 -10.57 -16.35
C GLY A 254 22.47 -11.14 -16.70
N ASN A 255 23.13 -10.50 -17.67
CA ASN A 255 24.48 -10.88 -18.10
C ASN A 255 25.46 -10.56 -16.98
N THR A 256 25.71 -11.51 -16.09
CA THR A 256 26.88 -11.48 -15.21
C THR A 256 28.11 -11.75 -16.07
N GLY A 257 28.73 -10.66 -16.52
CA GLY A 257 30.07 -10.53 -17.11
C GLY A 257 30.74 -11.78 -17.66
N ILE A 258 30.76 -11.90 -18.99
CA ILE A 258 31.92 -12.47 -19.69
C ILE A 258 32.26 -11.52 -20.84
N GLU A 259 33.42 -10.87 -20.70
CA GLU A 259 34.10 -10.18 -21.79
C GLU A 259 34.64 -11.18 -22.81
N GLY A 260 34.56 -10.82 -24.09
CA GLY A 260 35.46 -11.34 -25.13
C GLY A 260 34.81 -12.17 -26.23
N GLY A 261 34.88 -11.65 -27.47
CA GLY A 261 34.87 -12.48 -28.68
C GLY A 261 33.81 -12.12 -29.73
N THR A 262 34.23 -11.33 -30.71
CA THR A 262 33.56 -11.14 -32.01
C THR A 262 33.33 -12.46 -32.76
N ALA A 263 32.08 -12.80 -33.10
CA ALA A 263 31.72 -13.53 -34.33
C ALA A 263 30.20 -13.60 -34.60
N LYS A 264 29.80 -12.93 -35.67
CA LYS A 264 28.82 -13.26 -36.72
C LYS A 264 27.83 -14.44 -36.53
N THR A 265 26.57 -14.10 -36.85
CA THR A 265 25.60 -14.88 -37.66
C THR A 265 25.05 -16.20 -37.09
N GLY A 266 23.78 -16.14 -36.70
CA GLY A 266 22.76 -17.14 -37.03
C GLY A 266 22.84 -18.49 -36.31
N CYS A 267 21.99 -18.67 -35.30
CA CYS A 267 21.22 -19.91 -35.15
C CYS A 267 20.03 -19.69 -34.22
N SER A 268 18.84 -19.57 -34.81
CA SER A 268 17.57 -19.73 -34.09
C SER A 268 17.44 -21.19 -33.69
N ARG A 269 17.92 -21.55 -32.49
CA ARG A 269 17.61 -22.85 -31.90
C ARG A 269 16.35 -22.68 -31.07
N ALA A 270 15.21 -22.95 -31.71
CA ALA A 270 13.96 -23.19 -30.99
C ALA A 270 14.22 -24.35 -30.00
N LEU A 271 14.29 -24.02 -28.72
CA LEU A 271 14.27 -25.01 -27.66
C LEU A 271 12.82 -25.46 -27.53
N GLU A 272 12.48 -26.55 -28.22
CA GLU A 272 11.28 -27.33 -27.93
C GLU A 272 11.29 -27.71 -26.46
N VAL A 273 10.33 -27.19 -25.70
CA VAL A 273 10.09 -27.60 -24.31
C VAL A 273 9.51 -29.01 -24.37
N SER A 274 10.38 -30.02 -24.38
CA SER A 274 9.97 -31.40 -24.12
C SER A 274 9.53 -31.48 -22.67
N SER A 275 8.22 -31.65 -22.44
CA SER A 275 7.63 -31.83 -21.12
C SER A 275 8.29 -33.00 -20.40
N CYS A 276 8.93 -32.73 -19.26
CA CYS A 276 9.55 -33.77 -18.44
C CYS A 276 8.49 -34.71 -17.87
N ALA A 277 8.46 -35.96 -18.36
CA ALA A 277 7.53 -36.99 -17.90
C ALA A 277 7.74 -37.42 -16.43
N GLN A 278 8.79 -36.95 -15.76
CA GLN A 278 9.05 -37.25 -14.34
C GLN A 278 8.35 -36.29 -13.36
N CYS A 279 7.87 -35.13 -13.81
CA CYS A 279 7.15 -34.19 -12.94
C CYS A 279 5.68 -34.56 -12.71
N ALA A 280 5.12 -35.48 -13.52
CA ALA A 280 3.73 -35.95 -13.38
C ALA A 280 3.54 -37.08 -12.34
N LEU A 281 4.64 -37.61 -11.78
CA LEU A 281 4.61 -38.73 -10.82
C LEU A 281 4.76 -38.30 -9.34
N ALA A 282 5.13 -37.04 -9.09
CA ALA A 282 5.25 -36.50 -7.73
C ALA A 282 3.91 -36.08 -7.09
N GLU A 283 2.83 -35.99 -7.89
CA GLU A 283 1.51 -35.54 -7.41
C GLU A 283 0.58 -36.70 -6.97
N ARG A 284 0.99 -37.96 -7.15
CA ARG A 284 0.14 -39.14 -6.87
C ARG A 284 0.46 -39.91 -5.60
N THR A 285 1.48 -39.55 -4.84
CA THR A 285 1.90 -40.33 -3.64
C THR A 285 1.47 -39.74 -2.29
N HIS A 286 0.90 -38.53 -2.22
CA HIS A 286 0.53 -37.94 -0.91
C HIS A 286 -0.94 -38.12 -0.48
N ASN A 287 -1.79 -38.72 -1.33
CA ASN A 287 -3.21 -38.92 -1.00
C ASN A 287 -3.53 -40.39 -0.67
N LYS A 288 -3.22 -40.85 0.55
CA LYS A 288 -3.91 -41.98 1.21
C LYS A 288 -3.82 -41.89 2.76
N ARG A 289 -4.86 -41.26 3.33
CA ARG A 289 -5.63 -41.59 4.55
C ARG A 289 -4.90 -41.93 5.86
N ILE A 290 -5.27 -41.18 6.91
CA ILE A 290 -5.78 -41.78 8.16
C ILE A 290 -7.12 -41.12 8.50
N ALA A 291 -8.18 -41.93 8.49
CA ALA A 291 -9.46 -41.62 9.11
C ALA A 291 -9.51 -42.35 10.47
N ARG A 292 -9.73 -41.59 11.55
CA ARG A 292 -10.17 -42.06 12.87
C ARG A 292 -10.93 -40.89 13.51
N SER A 293 -12.25 -40.87 13.38
CA SER A 293 -13.24 -41.44 14.30
C SER A 293 -13.64 -40.50 15.45
N ARG A 294 -14.83 -39.91 15.28
CA ARG A 294 -15.90 -39.64 16.27
C ARG A 294 -15.49 -39.19 17.69
N GLY A 295 -15.94 -37.98 18.03
CA GLY A 295 -16.17 -37.53 19.41
C GLY A 295 -17.15 -36.36 19.42
N LEU A 296 -18.46 -36.67 19.46
CA LEU A 296 -19.51 -35.73 19.83
C LEU A 296 -19.47 -35.52 21.36
N LEU A 297 -19.93 -34.33 21.79
CA LEU A 297 -20.23 -33.91 23.17
C LEU A 297 -19.10 -33.25 23.98
N ALA A 298 -18.92 -31.93 23.78
CA ALA A 298 -18.48 -30.99 24.83
C ALA A 298 -18.67 -29.52 24.42
N ARG A 299 -19.87 -29.11 23.99
CA ARG A 299 -20.19 -27.67 23.84
C ARG A 299 -21.61 -27.39 24.32
N PRO A 300 -21.76 -27.25 25.65
CA PRO A 300 -22.44 -26.06 26.18
C PRO A 300 -21.65 -25.35 27.29
N TYR A 301 -20.53 -25.91 27.78
CA TYR A 301 -19.87 -25.42 29.00
C TYR A 301 -18.96 -24.19 28.79
N VAL A 302 -18.54 -23.92 27.54
CA VAL A 302 -17.56 -22.87 27.23
C VAL A 302 -18.18 -21.46 27.31
N HIS A 303 -19.48 -21.31 26.99
CA HIS A 303 -20.16 -20.01 27.08
C HIS A 303 -20.48 -19.65 28.54
N SER A 304 -20.74 -20.64 29.40
CA SER A 304 -21.04 -20.41 30.81
C SER A 304 -19.80 -19.96 31.60
N MET A 305 -18.63 -20.54 31.32
CA MET A 305 -17.36 -20.12 31.94
C MET A 305 -16.94 -18.71 31.50
N LEU A 306 -17.15 -18.34 30.22
CA LEU A 306 -16.82 -17.01 29.70
C LEU A 306 -17.74 -15.94 30.30
N ALA A 307 -19.03 -16.23 30.46
CA ALA A 307 -19.97 -15.34 31.11
C ALA A 307 -19.65 -15.13 32.60
N ILE A 308 -19.28 -16.20 33.32
CA ILE A 308 -18.88 -16.10 34.74
C ILE A 308 -17.58 -15.28 34.87
N ALA A 309 -16.61 -15.44 33.98
CA ALA A 309 -15.37 -14.66 33.98
C ALA A 309 -15.63 -13.17 33.72
N ALA A 310 -16.50 -12.84 32.75
CA ALA A 310 -16.89 -11.46 32.50
C ALA A 310 -17.62 -10.83 33.70
N VAL A 311 -18.56 -11.55 34.32
CA VAL A 311 -19.27 -11.07 35.52
C VAL A 311 -18.32 -10.91 36.70
N CYS A 312 -17.36 -11.82 36.90
CA CYS A 312 -16.34 -11.71 37.95
C CYS A 312 -15.45 -10.47 37.77
N VAL A 313 -14.95 -10.22 36.55
CA VAL A 313 -14.13 -9.03 36.27
C VAL A 313 -14.96 -7.75 36.42
N CYS A 314 -16.23 -7.75 35.97
CA CYS A 314 -17.12 -6.61 36.12
C CYS A 314 -17.46 -6.30 37.58
N VAL A 315 -17.64 -7.33 38.43
CA VAL A 315 -17.84 -7.16 39.88
C VAL A 315 -16.56 -6.60 40.53
N CYS A 316 -15.37 -7.08 40.15
CA CYS A 316 -14.11 -6.52 40.64
C CYS A 316 -13.86 -5.07 40.21
N LEU A 317 -14.35 -4.67 39.03
CA LEU A 317 -14.27 -3.27 38.56
C LEU A 317 -15.31 -2.36 39.24
N PHE A 318 -16.50 -2.87 39.55
CA PHE A 318 -17.54 -2.13 40.29
C PHE A 318 -17.21 -1.98 41.78
N PHE A 319 -16.48 -2.92 42.39
CA PHE A 319 -16.00 -2.82 43.77
C PHE A 319 -14.68 -2.04 43.93
N ARG A 320 -14.45 -0.99 43.12
CA ARG A 320 -13.45 0.06 43.40
C ARG A 320 -13.81 0.97 44.59
N GLY A 321 -14.48 0.43 45.60
CA GLY A 321 -14.41 0.90 46.97
C GLY A 321 -13.78 -0.23 47.78
N SER A 322 -12.59 0.00 48.35
CA SER A 322 -11.82 -1.01 49.07
C SER A 322 -12.66 -1.66 50.20
N PRO A 323 -13.00 -2.96 50.12
CA PRO A 323 -13.38 -3.66 51.33
C PRO A 323 -12.10 -3.84 52.15
N GLN A 324 -12.03 -3.15 53.30
CA GLN A 324 -10.97 -3.38 54.28
C GLN A 324 -11.10 -4.81 54.80
N ILE A 325 -10.30 -5.72 54.24
CA ILE A 325 -10.03 -7.02 54.82
C ILE A 325 -8.61 -6.92 55.38
N GLY A 326 -8.52 -7.05 56.70
CA GLY A 326 -7.30 -6.83 57.45
C GLY A 326 -6.14 -7.71 57.03
N THR A 327 -4.95 -7.17 57.25
CA THR A 327 -3.64 -7.85 57.42
C THR A 327 -2.85 -8.33 56.21
N VAL A 328 -3.08 -7.82 55.00
CA VAL A 328 -2.08 -7.94 53.91
C VAL A 328 -1.90 -6.61 53.18
N ALA A 329 -0.65 -6.18 53.01
CA ALA A 329 -0.30 -4.93 52.36
C ALA A 329 -0.83 -4.88 50.90
N PRO A 330 -1.31 -3.72 50.43
CA PRO A 330 -1.88 -3.61 49.09
C PRO A 330 -0.84 -3.91 48.01
N PHE A 331 -1.26 -4.69 47.02
CA PHE A 331 -0.48 -5.00 45.83
C PHE A 331 -0.09 -3.72 45.10
N LYS A 332 1.21 -3.57 44.80
CA LYS A 332 1.76 -2.43 44.09
C LYS A 332 2.48 -2.87 42.81
N TRP A 333 2.12 -2.21 41.70
CA TRP A 333 2.67 -2.46 40.36
C TRP A 333 4.17 -2.18 40.23
N GLU A 334 4.75 -1.42 41.15
CA GLU A 334 6.17 -1.07 41.20
C GLU A 334 7.11 -2.23 41.59
N ASN A 335 6.59 -3.37 42.05
CA ASN A 335 7.39 -4.51 42.52
C ASN A 335 7.47 -5.69 41.53
N LEU A 336 7.13 -5.48 40.26
CA LEU A 336 7.12 -6.53 39.24
C LEU A 336 8.40 -6.47 38.40
N ASP A 337 9.38 -7.34 38.71
CA ASP A 337 10.55 -7.55 37.85
C ASP A 337 10.15 -8.26 36.55
N PHE A 338 10.66 -7.77 35.41
CA PHE A 338 10.32 -8.27 34.09
C PHE A 338 11.05 -9.58 33.75
N GLY A 339 10.27 -10.65 33.58
CA GLY A 339 10.63 -11.83 32.76
C GLY A 339 11.69 -12.79 33.33
N PRO A 340 11.70 -14.06 32.86
CA PRO A 340 12.67 -15.05 33.32
C PRO A 340 14.07 -14.77 32.74
N LYS A 341 15.09 -14.92 33.58
CA LYS A 341 16.53 -14.83 33.23
C LYS A 341 17.03 -16.03 32.44
#